data_AF-A0A2A5DI68-F1
#
_entry.id   AF-A0A2A5DI68-F1
#
_cell.length_a   1.000
_cell.length_b   1.000
_cell.length_c   1.000
_cell.angle_alpha   90.00
_cell.angle_beta   90.00
_cell.angle_gamma   90.00
#
_symmetry.space_group_name_H-M   'P 1'
#
loop_
_entity.id
_entity.type
_entity.pdbx_description
1 polymer ?
#
loop_
_entity_poly.entity_id
_entity_poly.type
_entity_poly.pdbx_seq_one_letter_code
_entity_poly.pdbx_strand_id
1 'polypeptide(L)' 'MPDPLTFERVWMPYIYLYGVGGLCFFSGLVLAYKSGAMNLKRADHRRWVGVLLFGYFWYAGIHAAGILAAINL' A
#
# COMPACT_ATOMS: atom_id res chain seq x y z
N MET A 1 5.08 0.14 -32.01
CA MET A 1 6.06 0.66 -31.04
C MET A 1 5.44 0.49 -29.67
N PRO A 2 6.17 0.01 -28.64
CA PRO A 2 5.63 0.03 -27.29
C PRO A 2 5.23 1.47 -26.95
N ASP A 3 4.05 1.65 -26.36
CA ASP A 3 3.58 2.97 -25.96
C ASP A 3 4.60 3.63 -25.03
N PRO A 4 4.84 4.94 -25.14
CA PRO A 4 5.77 5.64 -24.27
C PRO A 4 5.40 5.45 -22.79
N LEU A 5 6.41 5.29 -21.93
CA LEU A 5 6.26 5.23 -20.47
C LEU A 5 5.92 6.63 -19.92
N THR A 6 4.71 7.08 -20.24
CA THR A 6 4.13 8.33 -19.75
C THR A 6 3.77 8.24 -18.27
N PHE A 7 3.71 9.38 -17.59
CA PHE A 7 3.34 9.47 -16.18
C PHE A 7 1.99 8.79 -15.88
N GLU A 8 1.01 8.99 -16.76
CA GLU A 8 -0.35 8.46 -16.66
C GLU A 8 -0.40 6.93 -16.72
N ARG A 9 0.59 6.29 -17.35
CA ARG A 9 0.66 4.81 -17.44
C ARG A 9 1.44 4.18 -16.30
N VAL A 10 2.32 4.95 -15.65
CA VAL A 10 3.27 4.41 -14.69
C VAL A 10 2.95 4.88 -13.26
N TRP A 11 2.88 6.20 -13.06
CA TRP A 11 2.68 6.80 -11.74
C TRP A 11 1.21 6.95 -11.37
N MET A 12 0.32 7.23 -12.32
CA MET A 12 -1.11 7.40 -12.00
C MET A 12 -1.75 6.11 -11.44
N PRO A 13 -1.51 4.90 -11.99
CA PRO A 13 -2.03 3.66 -11.40
C PRO A 13 -1.42 3.37 -10.01
N TYR A 14 -0.13 3.68 -9.83
CA TYR A 14 0.55 3.58 -8.55
C TYR A 14 -0.10 4.48 -7.48
N ILE A 15 -0.28 5.77 -7.79
CA ILE A 15 -0.93 6.74 -6.90
C ILE A 15 -2.38 6.36 -6.64
N TYR A 16 -3.09 5.82 -7.63
CA TYR A 16 -4.45 5.33 -7.42
C TYR A 16 -4.48 4.16 -6.43
N LEU A 17 -3.64 3.14 -6.63
CA LEU A 17 -3.61 1.95 -5.78
C LEU A 17 -3.16 2.26 -4.36
N TYR A 18 -2.03 2.97 -4.19
CA TYR A 18 -1.44 3.24 -2.88
C TYR A 18 -1.89 4.58 -2.25
N GLY A 19 -2.59 5.42 -3.00
CA GLY A 19 -3.28 6.60 -2.47
C GLY A 19 -4.72 6.26 -2.14
N VAL A 20 -5.55 6.10 -3.18
CA VAL A 20 -7.00 5.84 -3.01
C VAL A 20 -7.23 4.47 -2.37
N GLY A 21 -6.58 3.41 -2.87
CA GLY A 21 -6.66 2.09 -2.24
C GLY A 21 -6.08 2.08 -0.83
N GLY A 22 -5.06 2.90 -0.57
CA GLY A 22 -4.52 3.14 0.77
C GLY A 22 -5.55 3.71 1.74
N LEU A 23 -6.28 4.75 1.33
CA LEU A 23 -7.36 5.32 2.14
C LEU A 23 -8.41 4.26 2.51
N CYS A 24 -8.82 3.42 1.55
CA CYS A 24 -9.72 2.31 1.81
C CYS A 24 -9.11 1.30 2.80
N PHE A 25 -7.86 0.89 2.61
CA PHE A 25 -7.16 -0.05 3.48
C PHE A 25 -7.03 0.47 4.93
N PHE A 26 -6.56 1.70 5.13
CA PHE A 26 -6.41 2.29 6.45
C PHE A 26 -7.76 2.56 7.12
N SER A 27 -8.79 2.96 6.35
CA SER A 27 -10.14 3.11 6.89
C SER A 27 -10.70 1.77 7.38
N GLY A 28 -10.43 0.67 6.66
CA GLY A 28 -10.75 -0.70 7.08
C GLY A 28 -10.04 -1.11 8.37
N LEU A 29 -8.75 -0.78 8.52
CA LEU A 29 -8.01 -1.01 9.76
C LEU A 29 -8.61 -0.23 10.94
N VAL A 30 -8.95 1.04 10.72
CA VAL A 30 -9.60 1.87 11.76
C VAL A 30 -10.97 1.29 12.14
N LEU A 31 -11.76 0.84 11.17
CA LEU A 31 -13.06 0.22 11.43
C LEU A 31 -12.91 -1.10 12.20
N ALA A 32 -11.95 -1.95 11.83
CA ALA A 32 -11.67 -3.20 12.53
C ALA A 32 -11.20 -2.97 13.97
N TYR A 33 -10.46 -1.90 14.22
CA TYR A 33 -10.10 -1.47 15.59
C TYR A 33 -11.34 -1.05 16.37
N LYS A 34 -12.17 -0.17 15.79
CA LYS A 34 -13.36 0.39 16.44
C LYS A 34 -14.45 -0.65 16.70
N SER A 35 -14.59 -1.66 15.84
CA SER A 35 -15.57 -2.75 16.01
C SER A 35 -15.15 -3.79 17.06
N GLY A 36 -13.94 -3.68 17.62
CA GLY A 36 -13.39 -4.66 18.56
C GLY A 36 -12.86 -5.95 17.89
N ALA A 37 -12.99 -6.10 16.57
CA ALA A 37 -12.41 -7.21 15.82
C ALA A 37 -10.88 -7.23 15.91
N MET A 38 -10.26 -6.06 16.06
CA MET A 38 -8.81 -5.88 16.18
C MET A 38 -8.43 -5.29 17.54
N ASN A 39 -8.04 -6.15 18.48
CA ASN A 39 -7.59 -5.74 19.81
C ASN A 39 -6.06 -5.55 19.90
N LEU A 40 -5.59 -4.30 19.84
CA LEU A 40 -4.16 -3.96 19.90
C LEU A 40 -3.48 -4.26 21.25
N LYS A 41 -4.25 -4.57 22.31
CA LYS A 41 -3.70 -5.04 23.59
C LYS A 41 -3.14 -6.46 23.48
N ARG A 42 -3.69 -7.29 22.58
CA ARG A 42 -3.19 -8.65 22.32
C ARG A 42 -1.93 -8.58 21.47
N ALA A 43 -0.87 -9.28 21.91
CA ALA A 43 0.42 -9.29 21.22
C ALA A 43 0.31 -9.81 19.78
N ASP A 44 -0.48 -10.87 19.56
CA ASP A 44 -0.66 -11.46 18.22
C ASP A 44 -1.34 -10.49 17.25
N HIS A 45 -2.41 -9.83 17.69
CA HIS A 45 -3.13 -8.86 16.86
C HIS A 45 -2.22 -7.68 16.51
N ARG A 46 -1.44 -7.19 17.48
CA ARG A 46 -0.46 -6.11 17.25
C ARG A 46 0.63 -6.54 16.26
N ARG A 47 1.11 -7.79 16.35
CA ARG A 47 2.06 -8.34 15.37
C ARG A 47 1.47 -8.36 13.97
N TRP A 48 0.24 -8.86 13.81
CA TRP A 48 -0.43 -8.90 12.50
C TRP A 48 -0.70 -7.52 11.92
N VAL A 49 -1.09 -6.54 12.74
CA VAL A 49 -1.20 -5.14 12.30
C VAL A 49 0.16 -4.61 11.84
N GLY A 50 1.23 -4.89 12.58
CA GLY A 50 2.59 -4.56 12.17
C GLY A 50 2.95 -5.16 10.80
N VAL A 51 2.63 -6.44 10.59
CA VAL A 51 2.85 -7.13 9.30
C VAL A 51 2.02 -6.52 8.18
N LEU A 52 0.76 -6.14 8.43
CA LEU A 52 -0.11 -5.50 7.45
C LEU A 52 0.40 -4.12 7.04
N LEU A 53 0.77 -3.29 8.01
CA LEU A 53 1.34 -1.97 7.76
C LEU A 53 2.68 -2.08 7.03
N PHE A 54 3.57 -2.97 7.52
CA PHE A 54 4.85 -3.22 6.87
C PHE A 54 4.64 -3.72 5.43
N GLY A 55 3.77 -4.71 5.22
CA GLY A 55 3.50 -5.27 3.91
C GLY A 55 2.97 -4.23 2.92
N TYR A 56 2.11 -3.33 3.38
CA TYR A 56 1.62 -2.21 2.57
C TYR A 56 2.76 -1.31 2.07
N PHE A 57 3.59 -0.80 2.99
CA PHE A 57 4.68 0.13 2.63
C PHE A 57 5.82 -0.57 1.90
N TRP A 58 6.15 -1.79 2.29
CA TRP A 58 7.16 -2.62 1.64
C TRP A 58 6.80 -2.88 0.18
N TYR A 59 5.56 -3.30 -0.08
CA TYR A 59 5.10 -3.57 -1.43
C TYR A 59 4.97 -2.29 -2.27
N ALA A 60 4.49 -1.19 -1.67
CA ALA A 60 4.49 0.13 -2.30
C ALA A 60 5.92 0.60 -2.67
N GLY A 61 6.91 0.31 -1.82
CA GLY A 61 8.31 0.63 -2.06
C GLY A 61 8.91 -0.18 -3.20
N ILE A 62 8.72 -1.50 -3.22
CA ILE A 62 9.18 -2.37 -4.32
C ILE A 62 8.55 -1.95 -5.65
N HIS A 63 7.26 -1.63 -5.65
CA HIS A 63 6.57 -1.20 -6.86
C HIS A 63 7.10 0.16 -7.36
N ALA A 64 7.34 1.13 -6.47
CA ALA A 64 7.99 2.39 -6.83
C ALA A 64 9.41 2.18 -7.36
N ALA A 65 10.20 1.31 -6.73
CA ALA A 65 11.54 0.95 -7.19
C ALA A 65 11.50 0.31 -8.59
N GLY A 66 10.53 -0.56 -8.86
CA GLY A 66 10.31 -1.14 -10.18
C GLY A 66 9.93 -0.10 -11.24
N ILE A 67 9.10 0.88 -10.87
CA ILE A 67 8.77 2.04 -11.72
C ILE A 67 10.04 2.83 -12.06
N LEU A 68 10.85 3.17 -11.05
CA LEU A 68 12.09 3.94 -11.23
C LEU A 68 13.07 3.20 -12.14
N ALA A 69 13.30 1.91 -11.87
CA ALA A 69 14.15 1.05 -12.70
C ALA A 69 13.65 0.97 -14.15
N ALA A 70 12.33 0.93 -14.37
CA ALA A 70 11.75 0.88 -15.71
C ALA A 70 11.89 2.19 -16.49
N ILE A 71 11.86 3.34 -15.82
CA ILE A 71 12.05 4.66 -16.45
C ILE A 71 13.52 5.08 -16.56
N ASN A 72 14.46 4.16 -16.29
CA ASN A 72 15.92 4.37 -16.30
C ASN A 72 16.40 5.43 -15.30
N LEU A 73 15.81 5.43 -14.10
CA LEU A 73 16.32 6.11 -12.91
C LEU A 73 16.92 5.10 -11.94
#